data_AF-A0A936T293-F1
#
_entry.id   AF-A0A936T293-F1
#
_cell.length_a   1.000
_cell.length_b   1.000
_cell.length_c   1.000
_cell.angle_alpha   90.00
_cell.angle_beta   90.00
_cell.angle_gamma   90.00
#
_symmetry.space_group_name_H-M   'P 1'
#
loop_
_entity.id
_entity.type
_entity.pdbx_description
1 polymer ?
#
loop_
_entity_poly.entity_id
_entity_poly.type
_entity_poly.pdbx_seq_one_letter_code
_entity_poly.pdbx_strand_id
1 'polypeptide(L)' 'MKQAFLAPIAQSPLLLLPLAALFLFLVVFAGWIVRTYAKRPEAYAELAALPLCDDDPRAFRKNPTDDVREVSHVE' A
#
# COMPACT_ATOMS: atom_id res chain seq x y z
N MET A 1 -44.91 -3.94 6.89
CA MET A 1 -43.62 -3.78 7.61
C MET A 1 -42.69 -2.68 7.06
N LYS A 2 -42.86 -2.15 5.82
CA LYS A 2 -42.00 -1.07 5.29
C LYS A 2 -42.26 0.32 5.89
N GLN A 3 -43.44 0.53 6.49
CA GLN A 3 -43.87 1.86 6.95
C GLN A 3 -43.33 2.27 8.33
N ALA A 4 -42.96 1.31 9.19
CA ALA A 4 -42.46 1.61 10.53
C ALA A 4 -41.06 2.26 10.54
N PHE A 5 -40.22 1.93 9.55
CA PHE A 5 -38.86 2.48 9.44
C PHE A 5 -38.81 3.89 8.82
N LEU A 6 -39.85 4.29 8.09
CA LEU A 6 -39.93 5.61 7.44
C LEU A 6 -40.56 6.68 8.36
N ALA A 7 -41.34 6.27 9.36
CA ALA A 7 -42.02 7.17 10.29
C ALA A 7 -41.08 8.10 11.08
N PRO A 8 -39.89 7.67 11.57
CA PRO A 8 -38.95 8.55 12.27
C PRO A 8 -38.24 9.55 11.35
N ILE A 9 -38.05 9.18 10.08
CA ILE A 9 -37.33 10.02 9.09
C ILE A 9 -38.19 11.22 8.67
N ALA A 10 -39.52 11.06 8.65
CA ALA A 10 -40.46 12.13 8.36
C ALA A 10 -40.55 13.17 9.49
N GLN A 11 -40.24 12.81 10.74
CA GLN A 11 -40.29 13.70 11.91
C GLN A 11 -38.97 14.40 12.22
N SER A 12 -37.83 13.84 11.80
CA SER A 12 -36.51 14.41 12.05
C SER A 12 -35.66 14.43 10.77
N PRO A 13 -35.71 15.52 9.99
CA PRO A 13 -34.88 15.67 8.79
C PRO A 13 -33.37 15.64 9.11
N LEU A 14 -32.98 15.80 10.38
CA LEU A 14 -31.59 15.66 10.83
C LEU A 14 -31.02 14.24 10.65
N LEU A 15 -31.85 13.20 10.62
CA LEU A 15 -31.40 11.81 10.41
C LEU A 15 -31.00 11.51 8.95
N LEU A 16 -31.39 12.35 8.00
CA LEU A 16 -31.06 12.16 6.59
C LEU A 16 -29.57 12.39 6.32
N LEU A 17 -28.98 13.38 6.99
CA LEU A 17 -27.57 13.75 6.85
C LEU A 17 -26.59 12.62 7.22
N PRO A 18 -26.66 12.00 8.41
CA PRO A 18 -25.76 10.91 8.77
C PRO A 18 -25.97 9.67 7.89
N LEU A 19 -27.20 9.42 7.43
CA LEU A 19 -27.48 8.28 6.55
C LEU A 19 -26.89 8.49 5.15
N ALA A 20 -27.01 9.70 4.60
CA ALA A 20 -26.37 10.07 3.34
C ALA A 20 -24.83 10.03 3.44
N ALA A 21 -24.27 10.51 4.56
CA ALA A 21 -22.84 10.44 4.81
C ALA A 21 -22.34 8.99 4.90
N LEU A 22 -23.07 8.12 5.60
CA LEU A 22 -22.76 6.69 5.68
C LEU A 22 -22.82 6.03 4.31
N PHE A 23 -23.85 6.33 3.52
CA PHE A 23 -23.98 5.80 2.16
C PHE A 23 -22.81 6.25 1.26
N LEU A 24 -22.47 7.54 1.28
CA LEU A 24 -21.35 8.07 0.52
C LEU A 24 -20.02 7.43 0.93
N PHE A 25 -19.80 7.25 2.24
CA PHE A 25 -18.64 6.56 2.78
C PHE A 25 -18.53 5.15 2.21
N LEU A 26 -19.61 4.37 2.24
CA LEU A 26 -19.62 2.99 1.72
C LEU A 26 -19.31 2.93 0.22
N VAL A 27 -19.86 3.86 -0.57
CA VAL A 27 -19.60 3.93 -2.02
C VAL A 27 -18.13 4.22 -2.30
N VAL A 28 -17.57 5.24 -1.65
CA VAL A 28 -16.16 5.61 -1.82
C VAL A 28 -15.24 4.48 -1.36
N PHE A 29 -15.54 3.91 -0.19
CA PHE A 29 -14.77 2.80 0.39
C PHE A 29 -14.80 1.55 -0.50
N ALA A 30 -15.97 1.13 -0.98
CA ALA A 30 -16.10 0.02 -1.90
C ALA A 30 -15.37 0.29 -3.22
N GLY A 31 -15.47 1.51 -3.77
CA GLY A 31 -14.71 1.92 -4.94
C GLY A 31 -13.20 1.81 -4.74
N TRP A 32 -12.71 2.17 -3.54
CA TRP A 32 -11.31 2.07 -3.19
C TRP A 32 -10.84 0.62 -3.01
N ILE A 33 -11.66 -0.22 -2.37
CA ILE A 33 -11.42 -1.67 -2.28
C ILE A 33 -11.32 -2.27 -3.67
N VAL A 34 -12.31 -2.03 -4.54
CA VAL A 34 -12.31 -2.54 -5.90
C VAL A 34 -11.09 -2.03 -6.65
N ARG A 35 -10.77 -0.74 -6.58
CA ARG A 35 -9.56 -0.18 -7.21
C ARG A 35 -8.28 -0.85 -6.73
N THR A 36 -8.18 -1.13 -5.43
CA THR A 36 -6.98 -1.70 -4.79
C THR A 36 -6.83 -3.19 -5.11
N TYR A 37 -7.91 -3.94 -5.00
CA TYR A 37 -7.91 -5.40 -5.10
C TYR A 37 -8.31 -5.93 -6.49
N ALA A 38 -8.74 -5.08 -7.43
CA ALA A 38 -9.01 -5.51 -8.81
C ALA A 38 -7.73 -5.89 -9.57
N LYS A 39 -6.55 -5.48 -9.09
CA LYS A 39 -5.29 -5.94 -9.67
C LYS A 39 -5.04 -7.37 -9.22
N ARG A 40 -5.08 -8.30 -10.18
CA ARG A 40 -4.81 -9.72 -9.95
C ARG A 40 -3.42 -9.92 -9.31
N PRO A 41 -3.27 -10.87 -8.37
CA PRO A 41 -1.97 -11.21 -7.78
C PRO A 41 -0.92 -11.62 -8.83
N GLU A 42 -1.38 -12.11 -9.99
CA GLU A 42 -0.54 -12.41 -11.17
C GLU A 42 0.29 -11.20 -11.63
N ALA A 43 -0.24 -9.97 -11.53
CA ALA A 43 0.48 -8.75 -11.90
C ALA A 43 1.57 -8.36 -10.89
N TYR A 44 1.52 -8.92 -9.67
CA TYR A 44 2.54 -8.75 -8.65
C TYR A 44 3.55 -9.89 -8.65
N ALA A 45 3.26 -11.01 -9.32
CA ALA A 45 4.18 -12.13 -9.44
C ALA A 45 5.45 -11.75 -10.21
N GLU A 46 5.34 -10.95 -11.28
CA GLU A 46 6.52 -10.45 -12.02
C GLU A 46 7.36 -9.46 -11.19
N LEU A 47 6.73 -8.62 -10.37
CA LEU A 47 7.42 -7.67 -9.48
C LEU A 47 8.09 -8.38 -8.28
N ALA A 48 7.46 -9.43 -7.75
CA ALA A 48 8.02 -10.26 -6.67
C ALA A 48 9.04 -11.28 -7.19
N ALA A 49 9.05 -11.56 -8.49
CA ALA A 49 10.08 -12.37 -9.17
C ALA A 49 11.36 -11.57 -9.46
N LEU A 50 11.42 -10.27 -9.10
CA LEU A 50 12.71 -9.59 -9.03
C LEU A 50 13.57 -10.35 -8.02
N PRO A 51 14.75 -10.87 -8.41
CA PRO A 51 15.62 -11.53 -7.46
C PRO A 51 15.90 -10.52 -6.34
N LEU A 52 15.56 -10.87 -5.09
CA LEU A 52 16.15 -10.20 -3.94
C LEU A 52 17.66 -10.37 -4.11
N CYS A 53 18.34 -9.32 -4.61
CA CYS A 53 19.79 -9.26 -4.69
C CYS A 53 20.38 -9.16 -3.28
N ASP A 54 20.15 -10.18 -2.45
CA ASP A 54 20.86 -10.38 -1.18
C ASP A 54 22.02 -11.36 -1.34
N ASP A 55 22.11 -12.07 -2.47
CA ASP A 55 23.23 -12.97 -2.78
C ASP A 55 23.98 -12.52 -4.05
N ASP A 56 24.50 -11.29 -4.08
CA ASP A 56 25.61 -10.98 -5.00
C ASP A 56 26.96 -11.21 -4.29
N PRO A 57 27.58 -12.40 -4.40
CA PRO A 57 28.94 -12.64 -3.90
C PRO A 57 30.00 -11.80 -4.65
N ARG A 58 29.63 -11.03 -5.68
CA ARG A 58 30.54 -10.20 -6.48
C ARG A 58 30.57 -8.74 -6.03
N ALA A 59 29.77 -8.34 -5.04
CA ALA A 59 29.92 -7.05 -4.39
C ALA A 59 31.26 -6.90 -3.63
N PHE A 60 31.99 -8.00 -3.44
CA PHE A 60 33.42 -7.98 -3.09
C PHE A 60 34.32 -7.86 -4.34
N ARG A 61 34.03 -6.91 -5.24
CA ARG A 61 35.07 -6.44 -6.16
C ARG A 61 36.01 -5.57 -5.35
N LYS A 62 37.02 -6.20 -4.72
CA LYS A 62 38.16 -5.48 -4.16
C LYS A 62 38.69 -4.57 -5.27
N ASN A 63 38.65 -3.27 -5.06
CA ASN A 63 39.19 -2.33 -6.03
C ASN A 63 40.71 -2.55 -6.01
N PRO A 64 41.37 -2.83 -7.15
CA PRO A 64 42.81 -3.11 -7.16
C PRO A 64 43.67 -1.90 -6.72
N THR A 65 43.05 -0.75 -6.49
CA THR A 65 43.68 0.48 -6.02
C THR A 65 43.76 0.57 -4.49
N ASP A 66 43.13 -0.35 -3.74
CA ASP A 66 43.16 -0.33 -2.27
C ASP A 66 44.51 -0.79 -1.67
N ASP A 67 45.43 -1.32 -2.47
CA ASP A 67 46.73 -1.82 -2.00
C ASP A 67 47.85 -0.73 -1.94
N VAL A 68 47.54 0.56 -2.15
CA VAL A 68 48.58 1.63 -2.27
C VAL A 68 48.74 2.52 -1.02
N ARG A 69 48.14 2.17 0.12
CA ARG A 69 48.48 2.84 1.40
C ARG A 69 49.11 1.88 2.38
N GLU A 70 50.30 1.42 2.02
CA GLU A 70 51.31 1.05 3.00
C GLU A 70 51.73 2.34 3.71
N VAL A 71 51.15 2.58 4.88
CA VAL A 71 51.52 3.70 5.76
C VAL A 71 52.91 3.38 6.30
N SER A 72 53.93 4.00 5.71
CA SER A 72 55.27 4.04 6.30
C SER A 72 55.18 4.76 7.64
N HIS A 73 55.16 3.96 8.72
CA HIS A 73 55.50 4.44 10.05
C HIS A 73 56.97 4.86 10.00
N VAL A 74 57.21 6.18 9.99
CA VAL A 74 58.51 6.77 10.28
C VAL A 74 58.63 6.79 11.80
N GLU A 75 59.51 5.95 12.34
CA GLU A 75 60.06 6.11 13.70
C GLU A 75 61.06 7.27 13.75
#